data_AF-A0A3S1DC52-F1
#
_entry.id   AF-A0A3S1DC52-F1
#
_cell.length_a   1.000
_cell.length_b   1.000
_cell.length_c   1.000
_cell.angle_alpha   90.00
_cell.angle_beta   90.00
_cell.angle_gamma   90.00
#
_symmetry.space_group_name_H-M   'P 1'
#
loop_
_entity.id
_entity.type
_entity.pdbx_description
1 polymer ?
#
loop_
_entity_poly.entity_id
_entity_poly.type
_entity_poly.pdbx_seq_one_letter_code
_entity_poly.pdbx_strand_id
1 'polypeptide(L)'
;MSKNFGILDLIRRNRTPLENHLIDGLVDGRVSRRDFVRHGSLLGLSLPLLGRIGMAAGLGGMPSLARAQGAPGATIRVASSVPAATIDPVTIADAGGLLVMQQVAEFLCVDGPDLV
;
A
#
# COMPACT_ATOMS: atom_id res chain seq x y z
N MET A 1 -1.02 -0.18 -21.34
CA MET A 1 -0.70 1.17 -21.86
C MET A 1 0.79 1.39 -21.78
N SER A 2 1.40 1.94 -22.83
CA SER A 2 2.85 2.17 -22.89
C SER A 2 3.25 3.41 -22.07
N LYS A 3 4.37 3.32 -21.34
CA LYS A 3 4.96 4.45 -20.60
C LYS A 3 5.60 5.43 -21.59
N ASN A 4 5.31 6.72 -21.45
CA ASN A 4 5.90 7.75 -22.30
C ASN A 4 7.16 8.33 -21.65
N PHE A 5 8.30 7.67 -21.86
CA PHE A 5 9.58 8.05 -21.26
C PHE A 5 10.06 9.44 -21.70
N GLY A 6 9.81 9.85 -22.95
CA GLY A 6 10.19 11.19 -23.43
C GLY A 6 9.52 12.33 -22.67
N ILE A 7 8.22 12.19 -22.36
CA ILE A 7 7.50 13.17 -21.54
C ILE A 7 7.99 13.14 -20.09
N LEU A 8 8.24 11.94 -19.53
CA LEU A 8 8.75 11.80 -18.16
C LEU A 8 10.12 12.48 -18.01
N ASP A 9 11.03 12.27 -18.95
CA ASP A 9 12.36 12.87 -18.92
C ASP A 9 12.32 14.39 -19.06
N LEU A 10 11.41 14.92 -19.88
CA LEU A 10 11.19 16.37 -19.96
C LEU A 10 10.71 16.96 -18.63
N ILE A 11 9.83 16.26 -17.92
CA ILE A 11 9.33 16.69 -16.62
C ILE A 11 10.45 16.63 -15.57
N ARG A 12 11.21 15.53 -15.53
CA ARG A 12 12.29 15.28 -14.55
C ARG A 12 13.39 16.35 -14.54
N ARG A 13 13.69 16.94 -15.71
CA ARG A 13 14.73 17.97 -15.86
C ARG A 13 14.53 19.20 -14.97
N ASN A 14 13.29 19.54 -14.65
CA ASN A 14 12.95 20.74 -13.87
C ASN A 14 12.43 20.40 -12.47
N ARG A 15 12.77 19.23 -11.93
CA ARG A 15 12.33 18.75 -10.62
C ARG A 15 13.52 18.58 -9.67
N THR A 16 13.24 18.72 -8.39
CA THR A 16 14.14 18.40 -7.29
C THR A 16 14.40 16.89 -7.21
N PRO A 17 15.50 16.47 -6.54
CA PRO A 17 15.77 15.05 -6.33
C PRO A 17 14.62 14.30 -5.64
N LEU A 18 13.95 14.93 -4.69
CA LEU A 18 12.84 14.34 -3.94
C LEU A 18 11.60 14.13 -4.82
N GLU A 19 11.25 15.11 -5.64
CA GLU A 19 10.17 14.99 -6.63
C GLU A 19 10.48 13.89 -7.67
N ASN A 20 11.72 13.81 -8.14
CA ASN A 20 12.15 12.77 -9.09
C ASN A 20 12.06 11.38 -8.46
N HIS A 21 12.47 11.20 -7.21
CA HIS A 21 12.33 9.94 -6.50
C HIS A 21 10.87 9.49 -6.39
N LEU A 22 9.94 10.43 -6.15
CA LEU A 22 8.51 10.16 -6.11
C LEU A 22 7.96 9.75 -7.50
N ILE A 23 8.42 10.40 -8.57
CA ILE A 23 8.06 10.05 -9.96
C ILE A 23 8.56 8.64 -10.30
N ASP A 24 9.79 8.31 -9.93
CA ASP A 24 10.39 7.00 -10.19
C ASP A 24 9.66 5.91 -9.41
N GLY A 25 9.30 6.19 -8.15
CA GLY A 25 8.47 5.29 -7.34
C GLY A 25 7.10 5.00 -7.98
N LEU A 26 6.47 5.99 -8.62
CA LEU A 26 5.23 5.79 -9.37
C LEU A 26 5.45 4.94 -10.62
N VAL A 27 6.52 5.23 -11.37
CA VAL A 27 6.88 4.51 -12.62
C VAL A 27 7.22 3.05 -12.33
N ASP A 28 7.88 2.76 -11.21
CA ASP A 28 8.27 1.42 -10.78
C ASP A 28 7.14 0.66 -10.07
N GLY A 29 6.03 1.33 -9.74
CA GLY A 29 4.90 0.74 -9.02
C GLY A 29 5.11 0.59 -7.51
N ARG A 30 6.22 1.11 -6.96
CA ARG A 30 6.50 1.14 -5.52
C ARG A 30 5.62 2.16 -4.78
N VAL A 31 5.16 3.19 -5.49
CA VAL A 31 4.25 4.22 -4.96
C VAL A 31 2.91 4.10 -5.66
N SER A 32 1.83 3.96 -4.87
CA SER A 32 0.48 3.91 -5.42
C SER A 32 0.07 5.27 -6.01
N ARG A 33 -0.90 5.30 -6.95
CA ARG A 33 -1.44 6.56 -7.49
C ARG A 33 -1.95 7.49 -6.38
N ARG A 34 -2.56 6.94 -5.33
CA ARG A 34 -3.06 7.71 -4.18
C ARG A 34 -1.91 8.33 -3.40
N ASP A 35 -0.88 7.54 -3.11
CA ASP A 35 0.29 8.01 -2.38
C ASP A 35 1.07 9.02 -3.20
N PHE A 36 1.15 8.85 -4.51
CA PHE A 36 1.75 9.82 -5.41
C PHE A 36 1.03 11.17 -5.37
N VAL A 37 -0.31 11.18 -5.40
CA VAL A 37 -1.07 12.43 -5.27
C VAL A 37 -0.87 13.03 -3.87
N ARG A 38 -0.93 12.23 -2.81
CA ARG A 38 -0.76 12.71 -1.42
C ARG A 38 0.62 13.32 -1.19
N HIS A 39 1.68 12.59 -1.48
CA HIS A 39 3.04 13.06 -1.28
C HIS A 39 3.40 14.15 -2.28
N GLY A 40 2.92 14.06 -3.52
CA GLY A 40 3.12 15.11 -4.52
C GLY A 40 2.49 16.44 -4.11
N SER A 41 1.27 16.42 -3.56
CA SER A 41 0.64 17.63 -3.00
C SER A 41 1.39 18.19 -1.79
N LEU A 42 1.95 17.32 -0.92
CA LEU A 42 2.81 17.76 0.18
C LEU A 42 4.11 18.42 -0.30
N LEU A 43 4.66 17.96 -1.43
CA LEU A 43 5.83 18.57 -2.09
C LEU A 43 5.49 19.84 -2.89
N GLY A 44 4.24 20.29 -2.89
CA GLY A 44 3.80 21.48 -3.63
C GLY A 44 3.60 21.25 -5.13
N LEU A 45 3.56 20.00 -5.59
CA LEU A 45 3.23 19.69 -6.98
C LEU A 45 1.75 19.95 -7.25
N SER A 46 1.46 20.66 -8.33
CA SER A 46 0.09 20.96 -8.73
C SER A 46 -0.65 19.72 -9.25
N LEU A 47 -1.96 19.64 -9.00
CA LEU A 47 -2.81 18.53 -9.46
C LEU A 47 -2.75 18.30 -10.98
N PRO A 48 -2.73 19.34 -11.85
CA PRO A 48 -2.57 19.14 -13.29
C PRO A 48 -1.22 18.48 -13.66
N LEU A 49 -0.14 18.85 -12.96
CA LEU A 49 1.18 18.26 -13.18
C LEU A 49 1.20 16.78 -12.75
N LEU A 50 0.65 16.47 -11.57
CA LEU A 50 0.52 15.10 -11.07
C LEU A 50 -0.32 14.23 -12.02
N GLY A 51 -1.42 14.79 -12.53
CA GLY A 51 -2.25 14.13 -13.54
C GLY A 51 -1.45 13.81 -14.81
N ARG A 52 -0.68 14.77 -15.32
CA ARG A 52 0.15 14.59 -16.53
C ARG A 52 1.24 13.54 -16.35
N ILE A 53 1.88 13.51 -15.18
CA ILE A 53 2.86 12.46 -14.83
C ILE A 53 2.17 11.10 -14.77
N GLY A 54 1.01 11.00 -14.14
CA GLY A 54 0.23 9.76 -14.08
C GLY A 54 -0.14 9.24 -15.48
N MET A 55 -0.59 10.11 -16.38
CA MET A 55 -0.87 9.74 -17.77
C MET A 55 0.39 9.21 -18.47
N ALA A 56 1.53 9.91 -18.34
CA ALA A 56 2.80 9.51 -18.95
C ALA A 56 3.35 8.21 -18.35
N ALA A 57 3.09 7.94 -17.07
CA ALA A 57 3.43 6.68 -16.38
C ALA A 57 2.50 5.51 -16.77
N GLY A 58 1.52 5.73 -17.66
CA GLY A 58 0.62 4.68 -18.14
C GLY A 58 -0.58 4.42 -17.21
N LEU A 59 -0.85 5.32 -16.27
CA LEU A 59 -2.04 5.28 -15.38
C LEU A 59 -3.25 6.03 -15.97
N GLY A 60 -3.11 6.52 -17.22
CA GLY A 60 -4.11 7.32 -17.90
C GLY A 60 -5.26 6.50 -18.46
N GLY A 61 -6.22 6.13 -17.63
CA GLY A 61 -7.38 5.33 -18.05
C GLY A 61 -7.42 3.93 -17.44
N MET A 62 -6.56 3.61 -16.47
CA MET A 62 -6.84 2.46 -15.63
C MET A 62 -8.12 2.76 -14.83
N PRO A 63 -9.18 1.93 -14.95
CA PRO A 63 -10.26 1.99 -13.98
C PRO A 63 -9.59 1.83 -12.61
N SER A 64 -9.91 2.73 -11.70
CA SER A 64 -9.60 2.53 -10.29
C SER A 64 -10.08 1.12 -9.96
N LEU A 65 -9.18 0.18 -9.72
CA LEU A 65 -9.56 -1.06 -9.05
C LEU A 65 -10.21 -0.58 -7.75
N ALA A 66 -11.53 -0.73 -7.67
CA ALA A 66 -12.30 -0.35 -6.51
C ALA A 66 -11.80 -1.22 -5.36
N ARG A 67 -10.81 -0.72 -4.62
CA ARG A 67 -10.47 -1.29 -3.34
C ARG A 67 -11.66 -0.97 -2.46
N ALA A 68 -12.29 -2.00 -1.92
CA ALA A 68 -13.39 -1.85 -0.98
C ALA A 68 -13.01 -0.77 0.03
N GLN A 69 -13.79 0.31 0.04
CA GLN A 69 -13.57 1.39 0.96
C GLN A 69 -13.80 0.82 2.36
N GLY A 70 -12.75 0.72 3.16
CA GLY A 70 -12.83 0.12 4.49
C GLY A 70 -13.98 0.78 5.26
N ALA A 71 -14.90 -0.02 5.76
CA ALA A 71 -16.07 0.46 6.49
C ALA A 71 -15.66 0.75 7.94
N PRO A 72 -15.58 2.04 8.37
CA PRO A 72 -15.22 2.36 9.74
C PRO A 72 -16.27 1.78 10.70
N GLY A 73 -15.82 1.09 11.75
CA GLY A 73 -16.71 0.42 12.71
C GLY A 73 -17.30 -0.91 12.23
N ALA A 74 -16.82 -1.47 11.10
CA ALA A 74 -17.24 -2.79 10.67
C ALA A 74 -16.83 -3.89 11.66
N THR A 75 -17.65 -4.94 11.75
CA THR A 75 -17.36 -6.14 12.54
C THR A 75 -17.03 -7.30 11.60
N ILE A 76 -15.90 -7.97 11.84
CA ILE A 76 -15.51 -9.19 11.14
C ILE A 76 -15.90 -10.38 12.01
N ARG A 77 -16.56 -11.39 11.42
CA ARG A 77 -16.87 -12.66 12.08
C ARG A 77 -16.02 -13.76 11.46
N VAL A 78 -15.19 -14.40 12.28
CA VAL A 78 -14.24 -15.44 11.84
C VAL A 78 -14.55 -16.73 12.60
N ALA A 79 -14.63 -17.85 11.88
CA ALA A 79 -14.68 -19.16 12.52
C ALA A 79 -13.25 -19.59 12.87
N SER A 80 -13.05 -20.10 14.09
CA SER A 80 -11.76 -20.56 14.59
C SER A 80 -11.94 -21.86 15.36
N SER A 81 -10.90 -22.69 15.40
CA SER A 81 -10.78 -23.75 16.40
C SER A 81 -10.81 -23.16 17.81
N VAL A 82 -11.44 -23.87 18.75
CA VAL A 82 -11.47 -23.49 20.16
C VAL A 82 -10.05 -23.61 20.73
N PRO A 83 -9.52 -22.59 21.43
CA PRO A 83 -8.24 -22.70 22.12
C PRO A 83 -8.23 -23.90 23.07
N ALA A 84 -7.12 -24.65 23.08
CA ALA A 84 -7.05 -25.88 23.87
C ALA A 84 -6.87 -25.61 25.37
N ALA A 85 -6.35 -24.45 25.74
CA ALA A 85 -6.06 -24.05 27.11
C ALA A 85 -6.08 -22.52 27.27
N THR A 86 -5.74 -22.05 28.47
CA THR A 86 -5.52 -20.62 28.75
C THR A 86 -4.49 -20.02 27.80
N ILE A 87 -4.76 -18.80 27.35
CA ILE A 87 -3.88 -18.06 26.44
C ILE A 87 -2.64 -17.60 27.21
N ASP A 88 -1.53 -18.30 27.01
CA ASP A 88 -0.21 -17.97 27.56
C ASP A 88 0.83 -18.03 26.43
N PRO A 89 1.58 -16.94 26.18
CA PRO A 89 2.54 -16.86 25.07
C PRO A 89 3.67 -17.89 25.13
N VAL A 90 3.96 -18.46 26.30
CA VAL A 90 5.03 -19.44 26.46
C VAL A 90 4.54 -20.87 26.21
N THR A 91 3.29 -21.16 26.52
CA THR A 91 2.77 -22.55 26.56
C THR A 91 1.77 -22.87 25.46
N ILE A 92 1.37 -21.89 24.63
CA ILE A 92 0.45 -22.10 23.52
C ILE A 92 1.01 -23.10 22.51
N ALA A 93 0.19 -24.07 22.11
CA ALA A 93 0.59 -25.15 21.21
C ALA A 93 -0.52 -25.55 20.23
N ASP A 94 -1.54 -24.70 20.05
CA ASP A 94 -2.69 -24.97 19.19
C ASP A 94 -3.05 -23.76 18.32
N ALA A 95 -3.69 -24.03 17.17
CA ALA A 95 -4.04 -23.01 16.20
C ALA A 95 -5.10 -22.00 16.71
N GLY A 96 -6.03 -22.44 17.56
CA GLY A 96 -7.05 -21.56 18.13
C GLY A 96 -6.45 -20.55 19.10
N GLY A 97 -5.54 -21.01 19.96
CA GLY A 97 -4.77 -20.17 20.86
C GLY A 97 -3.88 -19.17 20.11
N LEU A 98 -3.16 -19.63 19.08
CA LEU A 98 -2.33 -18.75 18.25
C LEU A 98 -3.14 -17.66 17.55
N LEU A 99 -4.33 -17.99 17.02
CA LEU A 99 -5.20 -17.01 16.37
C LEU A 99 -5.62 -15.88 17.33
N VAL A 100 -5.95 -16.21 18.58
CA VAL A 100 -6.27 -15.20 19.61
C VAL A 100 -5.02 -14.39 19.98
N MET A 101 -3.88 -15.06 20.19
CA MET A 101 -2.62 -14.41 20.54
C MET A 101 -2.20 -13.37 19.51
N GLN A 102 -2.31 -13.68 18.22
CA GLN A 102 -1.96 -12.79 17.11
C GLN A 102 -2.81 -11.50 17.06
N GLN A 103 -3.98 -11.45 17.71
CA GLN A 103 -4.80 -10.24 17.76
C GLN A 103 -4.41 -9.28 18.88
N VAL A 104 -3.74 -9.76 19.93
CA VAL A 104 -3.50 -9.00 21.18
C VAL A 104 -2.03 -8.90 21.58
N ALA A 105 -1.15 -9.68 20.96
CA ALA A 105 0.29 -9.67 21.18
C ALA A 105 1.04 -9.30 19.89
N GLU A 106 2.34 -9.00 20.03
CA GLU A 106 3.22 -8.67 18.92
C GLU A 106 4.48 -9.56 18.92
N PHE A 107 5.01 -9.81 17.73
CA PHE A 107 6.23 -10.56 17.49
C PHE A 107 7.28 -9.64 16.87
N LEU A 108 8.55 -9.99 16.99
CA LEU A 108 9.65 -9.22 16.38
C LEU A 108 9.53 -9.15 14.84
N CYS A 109 9.08 -10.25 14.24
CA CYS A 109 8.82 -10.38 12.81
C CYS A 109 7.41 -10.94 12.63
N VAL A 110 6.74 -10.53 11.56
CA VAL A 110 5.42 -11.02 11.17
C VAL A 110 5.42 -11.38 9.70
N ASP A 111 4.62 -12.40 9.36
CA ASP A 111 4.48 -12.84 7.98
C ASP A 111 3.68 -11.81 7.17
N GLY A 112 4.17 -11.52 5.97
CA GLY A 112 3.46 -10.69 5.00
C GLY A 112 2.26 -11.44 4.41
N PRO A 113 1.27 -10.72 3.84
CA PRO A 113 0.12 -11.34 3.18
C PRO A 113 0.48 -12.14 1.92
N ASP A 114 1.74 -12.07 1.49
CA ASP A 114 2.33 -12.75 0.34
C ASP A 114 3.06 -14.05 0.70
N LEU A 115 3.16 -14.40 1.99
CA LEU A 115 3.74 -15.66 2.43
C LEU A 115 2.72 -16.79 2.23
N VAL A 116 3.01 -17.69 1.28
CA VAL A 116 2.21 -18.90 0.94
C VAL A 116 2.94 -20.15 1.42
#